data_AF-A0A957MB98-F1
#
_entry.id   AF-A0A957MB98-F1
#
_cell.length_a   1.000
_cell.length_b   1.000
_cell.length_c   1.000
_cell.angle_alpha   90.00
_cell.angle_beta   90.00
_cell.angle_gamma   90.00
#
_symmetry.space_group_name_H-M   'P 1'
#
loop_
_entity.id
_entity.type
_entity.pdbx_description
1 polymer ?
#
loop_
_entity_poly.entity_id
_entity_poly.type
_entity_poly.pdbx_seq_one_letter_code
_entity_poly.pdbx_strand_id
1 'polypeptide(L)'
;DPDIVLYNLQFASFGGTKAAASLGLTTPWLTRLADYPSMVLLHNIMETVDLQNAGYAANRAMESAMRLAGTTVTRVLLNADLVALTIPKYVEILHAKYNTKNVLLAPHGSFEDNAPMPNFELPPGPRQVMTFGKFGTYKRVEMMLDALRLLESDGYDDLEMVVAGSDSPNARG
;
A
#
# COMPACT_ATOMS: atom_id res chain seq x y z
N ASP A 1 11.84 -6.18 30.07
CA ASP A 1 11.30 -6.96 28.94
C ASP A 1 10.21 -6.16 28.25
N PRO A 2 10.15 -6.15 26.90
CA PRO A 2 9.06 -5.48 26.18
C PRO A 2 7.74 -6.24 26.38
N ASP A 3 6.65 -5.51 26.61
CA ASP A 3 5.31 -6.10 26.68
C ASP A 3 4.85 -6.62 25.30
N ILE A 4 5.31 -5.96 24.23
CA ILE A 4 5.03 -6.34 22.84
C ILE A 4 6.10 -5.77 21.91
N VAL A 5 6.39 -6.47 20.82
CA VAL A 5 7.24 -5.98 19.73
C VAL A 5 6.40 -5.81 18.47
N LEU A 6 6.27 -4.54 18.03
CA LEU A 6 5.53 -4.18 16.81
C LEU A 6 6.49 -4.05 15.61
N TYR A 7 6.18 -4.81 14.56
CA TYR A 7 6.88 -4.80 13.29
C TYR A 7 6.05 -4.05 12.25
N ASN A 8 6.51 -2.88 11.84
CA ASN A 8 5.93 -2.14 10.73
C ASN A 8 6.57 -2.60 9.42
N LEU A 9 5.85 -3.41 8.64
CA LEU A 9 6.41 -4.09 7.47
C LEU A 9 5.71 -3.70 6.17
N GLN A 10 6.53 -3.57 5.13
CA GLN A 10 6.12 -3.48 3.74
C GLN A 10 6.98 -4.45 2.92
N PHE A 11 6.34 -5.37 2.18
CA PHE A 11 7.03 -6.42 1.41
C PHE A 11 8.08 -5.89 0.43
N ALA A 12 7.88 -4.69 -0.11
CA ALA A 12 8.75 -4.11 -1.12
C ALA A 12 10.01 -3.42 -0.56
N SER A 13 10.13 -3.22 0.76
CA SER A 13 11.13 -2.32 1.33
C SER A 13 11.74 -2.76 2.66
N PHE A 14 11.63 -4.03 3.04
CA PHE A 14 12.30 -4.51 4.25
C PHE A 14 13.77 -4.84 3.97
N GLY A 15 14.72 -4.16 4.61
CA GLY A 15 16.17 -4.49 4.55
C GLY A 15 16.94 -3.94 3.34
N GLY A 16 18.21 -3.55 3.57
CA GLY A 16 19.07 -2.93 2.54
C GLY A 16 19.64 -3.90 1.48
N THR A 17 19.53 -5.22 1.71
CA THR A 17 19.89 -6.27 0.73
C THR A 17 18.84 -7.37 0.74
N LYS A 18 18.70 -8.12 -0.37
CA LYS A 18 17.69 -9.20 -0.50
C LYS A 18 17.81 -10.29 0.59
N ALA A 19 19.03 -10.58 1.04
CA ALA A 19 19.26 -11.56 2.10
C ALA A 19 18.84 -11.01 3.48
N ALA A 20 19.27 -9.79 3.82
CA ALA A 20 18.87 -9.14 5.07
C ALA A 20 17.35 -8.90 5.13
N ALA A 21 16.74 -8.55 3.99
CA ALA A 21 15.30 -8.46 3.81
C ALA A 21 14.60 -9.75 4.21
N SER A 22 15.04 -10.86 3.62
CA SER A 22 14.39 -12.16 3.79
C SER A 22 14.51 -12.69 5.22
N LEU A 23 15.70 -12.57 5.84
CA LEU A 23 15.91 -12.90 7.26
C LEU A 23 15.14 -11.96 8.18
N GLY A 24 15.08 -10.70 7.81
CA GLY A 24 14.31 -9.69 8.49
C GLY A 24 12.82 -10.03 8.62
N LEU A 25 12.24 -10.63 7.58
CA LEU A 25 10.83 -11.04 7.58
C LEU A 25 10.55 -12.26 8.47
N THR A 26 11.57 -12.97 8.96
CA THR A 26 11.38 -14.04 9.95
C THR A 26 11.44 -13.52 11.39
N THR A 27 11.83 -12.27 11.60
CA THR A 27 12.02 -11.72 12.96
C THR A 27 10.75 -11.70 13.81
N PRO A 28 9.52 -11.43 13.31
CA PRO A 28 8.33 -11.47 14.15
C PRO A 28 8.08 -12.87 14.74
N TRP A 29 8.38 -13.90 13.96
CA TRP A 29 8.26 -15.29 14.42
C TRP A 29 9.34 -15.63 15.46
N LEU A 30 10.59 -15.23 15.22
CA LEU A 30 11.69 -15.46 16.17
C LEU A 30 11.45 -14.75 17.51
N THR A 31 10.87 -13.56 17.50
CA THR A 31 10.54 -12.80 18.73
C THR A 31 9.48 -13.53 19.55
N ARG A 32 8.46 -14.09 18.88
CA ARG A 32 7.48 -14.96 19.52
C ARG A 32 8.12 -16.21 20.11
N LEU A 33 9.04 -16.85 19.38
CA LEU A 33 9.78 -18.02 19.88
C LEU A 33 10.71 -17.70 21.06
N ALA A 34 11.07 -16.43 21.26
CA ALA A 34 11.83 -15.94 22.39
C ALA A 34 10.94 -15.47 23.57
N ASP A 35 9.66 -15.88 23.57
CA ASP A 35 8.64 -15.55 24.59
C ASP A 35 8.28 -14.06 24.70
N TYR A 36 8.50 -13.28 23.64
CA TYR A 36 8.01 -11.91 23.55
C TYR A 36 6.82 -11.82 22.58
N PRO A 37 5.67 -11.26 23.00
CA PRO A 37 4.52 -11.08 22.11
C PRO A 37 4.89 -10.26 20.87
N SER A 38 4.55 -10.78 19.69
CA SER A 38 4.89 -10.12 18.42
C SER A 38 3.66 -9.73 17.60
N MET A 39 3.68 -8.49 17.12
CA MET A 39 2.64 -7.95 16.25
C MET A 39 3.24 -7.45 14.95
N VAL A 40 2.58 -7.72 13.83
CA VAL A 40 2.99 -7.22 12.52
C VAL A 40 1.92 -6.30 11.97
N LEU A 41 2.30 -5.09 11.57
CA LEU A 41 1.48 -4.20 10.74
C LEU A 41 1.92 -4.33 9.28
N LEU A 42 1.09 -4.98 8.46
CA LEU A 42 1.34 -5.17 7.03
C LEU A 42 0.60 -4.12 6.20
N HIS A 43 1.37 -3.32 5.46
CA HIS A 43 0.83 -2.25 4.62
C HIS A 43 0.35 -2.76 3.26
N ASN A 44 0.95 -3.84 2.77
CA ASN A 44 0.65 -4.47 1.49
C ASN A 44 0.79 -5.99 1.61
N ILE A 45 0.11 -6.73 0.74
CA ILE A 45 0.22 -8.19 0.63
C ILE A 45 0.62 -8.59 -0.80
N MET A 46 1.34 -9.70 -0.95
CA MET A 46 1.81 -10.14 -2.28
C MET A 46 0.66 -10.59 -3.18
N GLU A 47 -0.46 -11.04 -2.60
CA GLU A 47 -1.63 -11.53 -3.32
C GLU A 47 -2.25 -10.50 -4.26
N THR A 48 -2.11 -9.21 -3.94
CA THR A 48 -2.68 -8.10 -4.72
C THR A 48 -1.65 -7.40 -5.61
N VAL A 49 -0.40 -7.86 -5.61
CA VAL A 49 0.64 -7.32 -6.48
C VAL A 49 0.55 -7.97 -7.86
N ASP A 50 0.40 -7.13 -8.88
CA ASP A 50 0.56 -7.55 -10.26
C ASP A 50 2.05 -7.61 -10.61
N LEU A 51 2.64 -8.80 -10.48
CA LEU A 51 4.08 -9.02 -10.68
C LEU A 51 4.54 -8.77 -12.13
N GLN A 52 3.66 -8.94 -13.12
CA GLN A 52 3.99 -8.72 -14.52
C GLN A 52 4.02 -7.22 -14.83
N ASN A 53 2.93 -6.53 -14.50
CA ASN A 53 2.84 -5.08 -14.74
C ASN A 53 3.78 -4.28 -13.83
N ALA A 54 4.12 -4.81 -12.65
CA ALA A 54 5.11 -4.20 -11.77
C ALA A 54 6.56 -4.42 -12.19
N GLY A 55 6.83 -5.14 -13.28
CA GLY A 55 8.17 -5.40 -13.81
C GLY A 55 8.99 -6.40 -12.97
N TYR A 56 8.35 -7.13 -12.06
CA TYR A 56 9.03 -8.14 -11.23
C TYR A 56 9.16 -9.48 -11.97
N ALA A 57 8.27 -9.82 -12.90
CA ALA A 57 8.28 -11.09 -13.62
C ALA A 57 8.28 -10.91 -15.15
N ALA A 58 9.37 -11.32 -15.81
CA ALA A 58 9.51 -11.38 -17.26
C ALA A 58 8.82 -12.58 -17.93
N ASN A 59 8.49 -13.63 -17.17
CA ASN A 59 7.81 -14.82 -17.68
C ASN A 59 6.99 -15.55 -16.60
N ARG A 60 6.10 -16.45 -17.02
CA ARG A 60 5.16 -17.19 -16.15
C ARG A 60 5.85 -18.07 -15.10
N ALA A 61 7.01 -18.63 -15.42
CA ALA A 61 7.75 -19.49 -14.48
C ALA A 61 8.32 -18.67 -13.32
N MET A 62 8.94 -17.52 -13.64
CA MET A 62 9.44 -16.59 -12.63
C MET A 62 8.31 -16.00 -11.79
N GLU A 63 7.19 -15.65 -12.41
CA GLU A 63 5.99 -15.21 -11.67
C GLU A 63 5.54 -16.26 -10.66
N SER A 64 5.45 -17.53 -11.08
CA SER A 64 5.03 -18.63 -10.22
C SER A 64 6.01 -18.80 -9.03
N ALA A 65 7.32 -18.75 -9.30
CA ALA A 65 8.34 -18.80 -8.25
C ALA A 65 8.21 -17.64 -7.26
N MET A 66 7.97 -16.43 -7.74
CA MET A 66 7.76 -15.24 -6.90
C MET A 66 6.48 -15.35 -6.05
N ARG A 67 5.38 -15.84 -6.63
CA ARG A 67 4.13 -16.09 -5.90
C ARG A 67 4.31 -17.14 -4.82
N LEU A 68 5.08 -18.20 -5.09
CA LEU A 68 5.42 -19.21 -4.10
C LEU A 68 6.26 -18.61 -2.98
N ALA A 69 7.31 -17.85 -3.31
CA ALA A 69 8.15 -17.18 -2.32
C ALA A 69 7.32 -16.23 -1.43
N GLY A 70 6.47 -15.39 -2.03
CA GLY A 70 5.59 -14.50 -1.29
C GLY A 70 4.58 -15.24 -0.40
N THR A 71 4.07 -16.38 -0.87
CA THR A 71 3.19 -17.24 -0.06
C THR A 71 3.94 -17.82 1.14
N THR A 72 5.18 -18.27 0.96
CA THR A 72 6.02 -18.77 2.06
C THR A 72 6.32 -17.67 3.08
N VAL A 73 6.73 -16.49 2.61
CA VAL A 73 6.99 -15.34 3.49
C VAL A 73 5.74 -14.94 4.28
N THR A 74 4.58 -14.90 3.62
CA THR A 74 3.31 -14.59 4.30
C THR A 74 3.00 -15.61 5.39
N ARG A 75 3.21 -16.92 5.14
CA ARG A 75 3.06 -17.94 6.18
C ARG A 75 4.00 -17.72 7.36
N VAL A 76 5.26 -17.33 7.11
CA VAL A 76 6.20 -17.02 8.21
C VAL A 76 5.70 -15.83 9.02
N LEU A 77 5.26 -14.75 8.37
CA LEU A 77 4.72 -13.58 9.06
C LEU A 77 3.47 -13.89 9.88
N LEU A 78 2.60 -14.76 9.36
CA LEU A 78 1.41 -15.25 10.07
C LEU A 78 1.74 -16.10 11.32
N ASN A 79 3.00 -16.46 11.56
CA ASN A 79 3.39 -17.06 12.84
C ASN A 79 3.59 -16.03 13.95
N ALA A 80 3.51 -14.73 13.70
CA ALA A 80 3.40 -13.72 14.76
C ALA A 80 2.14 -13.94 15.63
N ASP A 81 2.07 -13.35 16.81
CA ASP A 81 0.87 -13.46 17.65
C ASP A 81 -0.32 -12.72 17.02
N LEU A 82 -0.07 -11.59 16.36
CA LEU A 82 -1.10 -10.79 15.70
C LEU A 82 -0.60 -10.12 14.42
N VAL A 83 -1.41 -10.13 13.38
CA VAL A 83 -1.11 -9.47 12.10
C VAL A 83 -2.22 -8.47 11.75
N ALA A 84 -1.91 -7.20 11.89
CA ALA A 84 -2.77 -6.08 11.53
C ALA A 84 -2.61 -5.70 10.06
N LEU A 85 -3.74 -5.46 9.40
CA LEU A 85 -3.85 -5.03 8.01
C LEU A 85 -4.67 -3.74 7.95
N THR A 86 -4.31 -2.85 7.04
CA THR A 86 -4.98 -1.54 6.94
C THR A 86 -6.19 -1.54 6.01
N ILE A 87 -6.34 -2.57 5.17
CA ILE A 87 -7.37 -2.67 4.14
C ILE A 87 -8.27 -3.90 4.42
N PRO A 88 -9.60 -3.73 4.51
CA PRO A 88 -10.53 -4.84 4.78
C PRO A 88 -10.36 -6.01 3.80
N LYS A 89 -10.15 -5.69 2.52
CA LYS A 89 -9.95 -6.72 1.49
C LYS A 89 -8.75 -7.62 1.75
N TYR A 90 -7.69 -7.09 2.35
CA TYR A 90 -6.50 -7.89 2.66
C TYR A 90 -6.79 -8.89 3.78
N VAL A 91 -7.61 -8.52 4.76
CA VAL A 91 -8.05 -9.40 5.85
C VAL A 91 -8.82 -10.59 5.27
N GLU A 92 -9.77 -10.33 4.38
CA GLU A 92 -10.51 -11.38 3.67
C GLU A 92 -9.59 -12.34 2.92
N ILE A 93 -8.62 -11.79 2.17
CA ILE A 93 -7.68 -12.58 1.38
C ILE A 93 -6.84 -13.49 2.29
N LEU A 94 -6.30 -12.96 3.40
CA LEU A 94 -5.47 -13.76 4.28
C LEU A 94 -6.28 -14.84 5.02
N HIS A 95 -7.49 -14.52 5.48
CA HIS A 95 -8.40 -15.51 6.05
C HIS A 95 -8.71 -16.63 5.06
N ALA A 96 -9.15 -16.29 3.84
CA ALA A 96 -9.56 -17.27 2.85
C ALA A 96 -8.39 -18.15 2.37
N LYS A 97 -7.22 -17.56 2.12
CA LYS A 97 -6.07 -18.27 1.54
C LYS A 97 -5.28 -19.08 2.56
N TYR A 98 -5.12 -18.56 3.79
CA TYR A 98 -4.26 -19.17 4.81
C TYR A 98 -5.03 -19.82 5.96
N ASN A 99 -6.36 -19.72 5.99
CA ASN A 99 -7.21 -20.24 7.07
C ASN A 99 -6.73 -19.79 8.47
N THR A 100 -6.23 -18.56 8.55
CA THR A 100 -5.68 -18.01 9.78
C THR A 100 -6.75 -17.26 10.58
N LYS A 101 -6.54 -17.10 11.90
CA LYS A 101 -7.43 -16.36 12.80
C LYS A 101 -6.74 -15.19 13.52
N ASN A 102 -5.42 -15.06 13.39
CA ASN A 102 -4.64 -14.03 14.05
C ASN A 102 -4.46 -12.77 13.19
N VAL A 103 -5.42 -12.47 12.31
CA VAL A 103 -5.40 -11.26 11.49
C VAL A 103 -6.49 -10.30 11.98
N LEU A 104 -6.21 -9.00 11.97
CA LEU A 104 -7.19 -7.96 12.29
C LEU A 104 -7.12 -6.79 11.31
N LEU A 105 -8.23 -6.06 11.22
CA LEU A 105 -8.29 -4.78 10.53
C LEU A 105 -7.86 -3.66 11.49
N ALA A 106 -6.77 -2.98 11.16
CA ALA A 106 -6.33 -1.74 11.80
C ALA A 106 -6.41 -0.62 10.75
N PRO A 107 -7.61 -0.04 10.54
CA PRO A 107 -7.76 1.01 9.54
C PRO A 107 -6.96 2.24 10.00
N HIS A 108 -6.31 2.91 9.05
CA HIS A 108 -5.64 4.17 9.32
C HIS A 108 -6.56 5.34 8.95
N GLY A 109 -6.46 6.45 9.68
CA GLY A 109 -7.21 7.69 9.44
C GLY A 109 -6.32 8.92 9.58
N SER A 110 -6.95 10.09 9.58
CA SER A 110 -6.30 11.33 10.03
C SER A 110 -6.26 11.38 11.56
N PHE A 111 -5.33 12.16 12.12
CA PHE A 111 -5.25 12.41 13.56
C PHE A 111 -6.42 13.24 14.11
N GLU A 112 -7.21 13.87 13.23
CA GLU A 112 -8.35 14.67 13.65
C GLU A 112 -9.59 13.81 13.84
N ASP A 113 -9.93 13.54 15.10
CA ASP A 113 -11.17 12.86 15.48
C ASP A 113 -12.41 13.76 15.30
N ASN A 114 -12.23 15.09 15.23
CA ASN A 114 -13.29 16.10 15.12
C ASN A 114 -13.00 17.12 14.01
N ALA A 115 -12.66 16.63 12.80
CA ALA A 115 -12.49 17.51 11.66
C ALA A 115 -13.76 18.38 11.47
N PRO A 116 -13.64 19.71 11.36
CA PRO A 116 -14.80 20.57 11.15
C PRO A 116 -15.47 20.19 9.82
N MET A 117 -16.80 20.32 9.77
CA MET A 117 -17.53 20.15 8.52
C MET A 117 -16.92 21.07 7.46
N PRO A 118 -16.58 20.55 6.27
CA PRO A 118 -16.01 21.39 5.23
C PRO A 118 -17.03 22.45 4.80
N ASN A 119 -16.53 23.61 4.37
CA ASN A 119 -17.39 24.57 3.69
C ASN A 119 -17.77 24.02 2.32
N PHE A 120 -19.07 23.94 2.04
CA PHE A 120 -19.59 23.53 0.74
C PHE A 120 -19.92 24.71 -0.19
N GLU A 121 -19.72 25.94 0.27
CA GLU A 121 -19.77 27.12 -0.58
C GLU A 121 -18.59 27.10 -1.56
N LEU A 122 -18.91 27.13 -2.85
CA LEU A 122 -17.90 27.13 -3.89
C LEU A 122 -17.21 28.50 -3.94
N PRO A 123 -15.86 28.55 -3.98
CA PRO A 123 -15.15 29.79 -4.21
C PRO A 123 -15.46 30.34 -5.61
N PRO A 124 -15.35 31.66 -5.82
CA PRO A 124 -15.47 32.23 -7.15
C PRO A 124 -14.30 31.74 -8.04
N GLY A 125 -14.59 31.48 -9.32
CA GLY A 125 -13.62 30.99 -10.29
C GLY A 125 -14.05 29.68 -10.94
N PRO A 126 -13.16 29.06 -11.74
CA PRO A 126 -13.44 27.77 -12.35
C PRO A 126 -13.52 26.66 -11.30
N ARG A 127 -14.27 25.61 -11.60
CA ARG A 127 -14.32 24.38 -10.80
C ARG A 127 -12.98 23.66 -10.89
N GLN A 128 -12.37 23.41 -9.75
CA GLN A 128 -11.02 22.85 -9.68
C GLN A 128 -11.03 21.32 -9.58
N VAL A 129 -10.32 20.67 -10.50
CA VAL A 129 -9.94 19.26 -10.44
C VAL A 129 -8.55 19.19 -9.83
N MET A 130 -8.48 18.94 -8.52
CA MET A 130 -7.22 18.89 -7.79
C MET A 130 -6.65 17.47 -7.71
N THR A 131 -5.35 17.33 -7.96
CA THR A 131 -4.57 16.14 -7.62
C THR A 131 -3.31 16.56 -6.87
N PHE A 132 -2.93 15.78 -5.86
CA PHE A 132 -1.73 16.06 -5.09
C PHE A 132 -0.97 14.81 -4.66
N GLY A 133 0.36 14.91 -4.61
CA GLY A 133 1.22 13.84 -4.14
C GLY A 133 2.55 13.75 -4.88
N LYS A 134 3.08 12.53 -4.95
CA LYS A 134 4.27 12.24 -5.76
C LYS A 134 3.87 11.49 -7.02
N PHE A 135 4.30 12.01 -8.17
CA PHE A 135 3.95 11.50 -9.48
C PHE A 135 5.09 10.68 -10.07
N GLY A 136 4.79 9.68 -10.88
CA GLY A 136 5.80 8.79 -11.47
C GLY A 136 5.14 7.64 -12.22
N THR A 137 5.86 6.52 -12.36
CA THR A 137 5.51 5.42 -13.26
C THR A 137 4.03 4.98 -13.23
N TYR A 138 3.43 4.91 -12.04
CA TYR A 138 2.04 4.47 -11.83
C TYR A 138 1.07 5.61 -11.44
N LYS A 139 1.59 6.72 -10.91
CA LYS A 139 0.79 7.86 -10.45
C LYS A 139 1.04 9.00 -11.42
N ARG A 140 0.28 9.02 -12.51
CA ARG A 140 0.46 9.89 -13.67
C ARG A 140 -0.61 10.95 -13.75
N VAL A 141 -0.24 12.16 -14.15
CA VAL A 141 -1.17 13.30 -14.31
C VAL A 141 -1.76 13.37 -15.70
N GLU A 142 -1.11 12.73 -16.68
CA GLU A 142 -1.44 12.79 -18.10
C GLU A 142 -2.87 12.32 -18.38
N MET A 143 -3.30 11.23 -17.74
CA MET A 143 -4.67 10.72 -17.91
C MET A 143 -5.73 11.72 -17.43
N MET A 144 -5.44 12.47 -16.36
CA MET A 144 -6.35 13.51 -15.87
C MET A 144 -6.35 14.73 -16.78
N LEU A 145 -5.19 15.12 -17.32
CA LEU A 145 -5.06 16.20 -18.30
C LEU A 145 -5.80 15.88 -19.61
N ASP A 146 -5.71 14.63 -20.08
CA ASP A 146 -6.44 14.18 -21.26
C ASP A 146 -7.95 14.19 -21.02
N ALA A 147 -8.40 13.78 -19.83
CA ALA A 147 -9.81 13.87 -19.45
C ALA A 147 -10.30 15.34 -19.40
N LEU A 148 -9.48 16.27 -18.88
CA LEU A 148 -9.81 17.69 -18.89
C LEU A 148 -10.01 18.21 -20.32
N ARG A 149 -9.10 17.88 -21.24
CA ARG A 149 -9.20 18.30 -22.66
C ARG A 149 -10.46 17.79 -23.33
N LEU A 150 -10.90 16.58 -23.01
CA LEU A 150 -12.16 16.03 -23.52
C LEU A 150 -13.36 16.85 -23.02
N LEU A 151 -13.38 17.19 -21.73
CA LEU A 151 -14.44 18.04 -21.16
C LEU A 151 -14.42 19.45 -21.78
N GLU A 152 -13.25 20.05 -21.94
CA GLU A 152 -13.12 21.34 -22.64
C GLU A 152 -13.68 21.26 -24.07
N SER A 153 -13.41 20.16 -24.79
CA SER A 153 -13.94 19.95 -26.14
C SER A 153 -15.46 19.75 -26.19
N ASP A 154 -16.05 19.25 -25.11
CA ASP A 154 -17.50 19.11 -24.94
C ASP A 154 -18.19 20.41 -24.48
N GLY A 155 -17.42 21.50 -24.33
CA GLY A 155 -17.93 22.84 -24.02
C GLY A 155 -17.91 23.20 -22.53
N TYR A 156 -17.20 22.45 -21.69
CA TYR A 156 -16.98 22.82 -20.29
C TYR A 156 -15.77 23.78 -20.21
N ASP A 157 -16.03 25.09 -20.21
CA ASP A 157 -15.03 26.16 -20.19
C ASP A 157 -14.73 26.72 -18.77
N ASP A 158 -15.40 26.16 -17.76
CA ASP A 158 -15.30 26.57 -16.35
C ASP A 158 -14.51 25.56 -15.49
N LEU A 159 -13.57 24.82 -16.07
CA LEU A 159 -12.76 23.82 -15.38
C LEU A 159 -11.29 24.24 -15.29
N GLU A 160 -10.63 23.92 -14.18
CA GLU A 160 -9.19 24.11 -13.99
C GLU A 160 -8.58 22.87 -13.33
N MET A 161 -7.41 22.41 -13.80
CA MET A 161 -6.68 21.33 -13.14
C MET A 161 -5.54 21.87 -12.27
N VAL A 162 -5.57 21.53 -10.98
CA VAL A 162 -4.54 21.92 -10.00
C VAL A 162 -3.69 20.69 -9.66
N VAL A 163 -2.42 20.72 -10.05
CA VAL A 163 -1.44 19.66 -9.74
C VAL A 163 -0.49 20.15 -8.66
N ALA A 164 -0.60 19.58 -7.46
CA ALA A 164 0.27 19.94 -6.33
C ALA A 164 1.17 18.77 -5.93
N GLY A 165 2.47 18.83 -6.21
CA GLY A 165 3.33 17.69 -5.91
C GLY A 165 4.73 17.77 -6.47
N SER A 166 5.41 16.63 -6.44
CA SER A 166 6.75 16.46 -6.99
C SER A 166 6.90 15.13 -7.71
N ASP A 167 8.04 14.93 -8.36
CA ASP A 167 8.45 13.60 -8.82
C ASP A 167 8.51 12.59 -7.67
N SER A 168 8.25 11.33 -8.01
CA SER A 168 8.53 10.17 -7.17
C SER A 168 10.05 10.01 -7.02
N PRO A 169 10.54 9.55 -5.86
CA PRO A 169 11.98 9.33 -5.68
C PRO A 169 12.57 8.33 -6.70
N ASN A 170 11.72 7.47 -7.27
CA ASN A 170 12.13 6.38 -8.16
C ASN A 170 11.87 6.67 -9.64
N ALA A 171 11.12 7.73 -9.98
CA ALA A 171 10.77 8.07 -11.37
C ALA A 171 10.22 9.49 -11.48
N ARG A 172 10.52 10.16 -12.60
CA ARG A 172 9.84 11.42 -12.97
C ARG A 172 8.40 11.17 -13.36
N GLY A 173 7.51 12.09 -12.98
CA GLY A 173 6.07 11.99 -13.21
C GLY A 173 5.47 13.20 -13.91
#